data_AF-A0A7N5KD24-F1
#
_entry.id   AF-A0A7N5KD24-F1
#
_cell.length_a   1.000
_cell.length_b   1.000
_cell.length_c   1.000
_cell.angle_alpha   90.00
_cell.angle_beta   90.00
_cell.angle_gamma   90.00
#
_symmetry.space_group_name_H-M   'P 1'
#
loop_
_entity.id
_entity.type
_entity.pdbx_description
1 polymer ?
#
loop_
_entity_poly.entity_id
_entity_poly.type
_entity_poly.pdbx_seq_one_letter_code
_entity_poly.pdbx_strand_id
1 'polypeptide(L)'
;MATSRGRLYLWMYLAAALASFLVGFMVGWFTKPLKETTTSLPYHQNKRWKLISEMKAENIKSFLRSFTKLPHLAGTEQNLLLAKKIQSQWKKFGLDSAKLVHYDVLLSYPNETNASYISIMDEHGIEVMWNCWYFLYLLTPVVYVNWDVGSSKNGNWLTVQWDSLFFRKVDKLETNYFSVYCVRHSAKS
;
A
#
# COMPACT_ATOMS: atom_id res chain seq x y z
N MET A 1 95.06 17.06 14.97
CA MET A 1 94.11 16.48 13.99
C MET A 1 93.18 15.53 14.72
N ALA A 2 92.01 15.99 15.17
CA ALA A 2 91.04 15.17 15.91
C ALA A 2 89.61 15.63 15.61
N THR A 3 89.18 15.55 14.35
CA THR A 3 87.81 15.95 13.92
C THR A 3 87.18 14.99 12.92
N SER A 4 87.62 13.72 12.87
CA SER A 4 87.02 12.71 11.97
C SER A 4 85.97 11.84 12.65
N ARG A 5 86.15 11.49 13.94
CA ARG A 5 85.27 10.54 14.64
C ARG A 5 83.87 11.09 14.90
N GLY A 6 83.74 12.34 15.37
CA GLY A 6 82.44 12.97 15.60
C GLY A 6 81.62 13.17 14.32
N ARG A 7 82.29 13.48 13.20
CA ARG A 7 81.64 13.61 11.89
C ARG A 7 81.11 12.25 11.40
N LEU A 8 81.85 11.17 11.62
CA LEU A 8 81.42 9.81 11.30
C LEU A 8 80.19 9.37 12.12
N TYR A 9 80.17 9.64 13.43
CA TYR A 9 78.99 9.36 14.25
C TYR A 9 77.78 10.18 13.79
N LEU A 10 77.97 11.44 13.42
CA LEU A 10 76.90 12.30 12.90
C LEU A 10 76.33 11.78 11.58
N TRP A 11 77.18 11.28 10.67
CA TRP A 11 76.73 10.60 9.45
C TRP A 11 76.00 9.28 9.74
N MET A 12 76.43 8.51 10.75
CA MET A 12 75.72 7.30 11.18
C MET A 12 74.32 7.62 11.73
N TYR A 13 74.19 8.68 12.54
CA TYR A 13 72.89 9.14 13.04
C TYR A 13 71.96 9.61 11.92
N LEU A 14 72.48 10.36 10.94
CA LEU A 14 71.72 10.77 9.77
C LEU A 14 71.26 9.58 8.92
N ALA A 15 72.13 8.59 8.71
CA ALA A 15 71.78 7.38 7.98
C ALA A 15 70.72 6.55 8.72
N ALA A 16 70.83 6.42 10.05
CA ALA A 16 69.84 5.72 10.87
C ALA A 16 68.47 6.43 10.89
N ALA A 17 68.47 7.78 10.94
CA ALA A 17 67.25 8.57 10.87
C ALA A 17 66.56 8.42 9.51
N LEU A 18 67.34 8.47 8.42
CA LEU A 18 66.82 8.27 7.07
C LEU A 18 66.25 6.85 6.89
N ALA A 19 66.94 5.83 7.38
CA ALA A 19 66.47 4.45 7.34
C ALA A 19 65.15 4.28 8.11
N SER A 20 65.03 4.89 9.31
CA SER A 20 63.81 4.84 10.11
C SER A 20 62.63 5.54 9.42
N PHE A 21 62.89 6.67 8.76
CA PHE A 21 61.87 7.39 7.99
C PHE A 21 61.39 6.58 6.78
N LEU A 22 62.31 5.94 6.05
CA LEU A 22 61.97 5.08 4.90
C LEU A 22 61.19 3.83 5.33
N VAL A 23 61.55 3.22 6.46
CA VAL A 23 60.80 2.10 7.03
C VAL A 23 59.39 2.54 7.45
N GLY A 24 59.26 3.68 8.13
CA GLY A 24 57.95 4.24 8.51
C GLY A 24 57.09 4.59 7.28
N PHE A 25 57.70 5.15 6.23
CA PHE A 25 57.03 5.46 4.97
C PHE A 25 56.56 4.19 4.25
N MET A 26 57.39 3.14 4.20
CA MET A 26 57.01 1.85 3.63
C MET A 26 55.88 1.20 4.44
N VAL A 27 55.97 1.17 5.77
CA VAL A 27 54.90 0.63 6.62
C VAL A 27 53.60 1.41 6.39
N GLY A 28 53.64 2.75 6.35
CA GLY A 28 52.49 3.60 6.08
C GLY A 28 51.90 3.42 4.67
N TRP A 29 52.75 3.23 3.67
CA TRP A 29 52.36 3.02 2.28
C TRP A 29 51.76 1.62 2.03
N PHE A 30 52.24 0.61 2.77
CA PHE A 30 51.71 -0.75 2.74
C PHE A 30 50.54 -0.96 3.70
N THR A 31 50.37 -0.13 4.74
CA THR A 31 49.10 0.04 5.45
C THR A 31 48.21 1.01 4.67
N LYS A 32 47.92 0.70 3.39
CA LYS A 32 46.56 0.98 2.95
C LYS A 32 45.68 0.21 3.94
N PRO A 33 44.61 0.79 4.52
CA PRO A 33 43.62 -0.07 5.13
C PRO A 33 43.34 -1.10 4.04
N LEU A 34 43.56 -2.38 4.34
CA LEU A 34 42.77 -3.41 3.70
C LEU A 34 41.37 -2.89 3.96
N LYS A 35 40.82 -2.17 2.97
CA LYS A 35 39.45 -1.74 2.95
C LYS A 35 38.80 -3.06 3.14
N GLU A 36 38.39 -3.35 4.39
CA GLU A 36 37.80 -4.59 4.85
C GLU A 36 37.15 -5.10 3.61
N THR A 37 37.82 -6.03 2.94
CA THR A 37 37.30 -6.49 1.66
C THR A 37 36.07 -7.11 2.20
N THR A 38 34.97 -6.41 1.95
CA THR A 38 33.63 -6.73 2.34
C THR A 38 33.40 -8.04 1.63
N THR A 39 33.97 -9.09 2.21
CA THR A 39 33.86 -10.50 1.90
C THR A 39 32.56 -10.93 2.57
N SER A 40 31.56 -10.12 2.27
CA SER A 40 30.16 -10.17 2.62
C SER A 40 29.33 -9.53 1.49
N LEU A 41 29.95 -9.09 0.38
CA LEU A 41 29.26 -8.37 -0.69
C LEU A 41 29.42 -8.85 -2.15
N PRO A 42 29.85 -10.09 -2.45
CA PRO A 42 29.42 -10.75 -3.70
C PRO A 42 28.35 -11.83 -3.44
N TYR A 43 28.42 -12.51 -2.30
CA TYR A 43 27.57 -13.66 -1.98
C TYR A 43 26.10 -13.26 -1.71
N HIS A 44 25.88 -12.14 -1.01
CA HIS A 44 24.54 -11.64 -0.69
C HIS A 44 23.85 -11.00 -1.90
N GLN A 45 24.62 -10.37 -2.82
CA GLN A 45 24.06 -9.81 -4.05
C GLN A 45 23.50 -10.93 -4.95
N ASN A 46 24.21 -12.06 -5.06
CA ASN A 46 23.80 -13.15 -5.93
C ASN A 46 22.46 -13.78 -5.53
N LYS A 47 22.19 -13.98 -4.23
CA LYS A 47 20.90 -14.53 -3.77
C LYS A 47 19.74 -13.56 -4.00
N ARG A 48 19.95 -12.26 -3.75
CA ARG A 48 18.94 -11.22 -3.99
C ARG A 48 18.58 -11.12 -5.47
N TRP A 49 19.58 -11.06 -6.33
CA TRP A 49 19.37 -10.99 -7.78
C TRP A 49 18.72 -12.26 -8.32
N LYS A 50 19.15 -13.45 -7.85
CA LYS A 50 18.51 -14.71 -8.21
C LYS A 50 17.04 -14.75 -7.79
N LEU A 51 16.69 -14.24 -6.61
CA LEU A 51 15.29 -14.16 -6.18
C LEU A 51 14.47 -13.26 -7.10
N ILE A 52 14.96 -12.05 -7.38
CA ILE A 52 14.25 -11.08 -8.23
C ILE A 52 14.12 -11.61 -9.67
N SER A 53 15.15 -12.27 -10.22
CA SER A 53 15.10 -12.83 -11.58
C SER A 53 14.13 -13.99 -11.73
N GLU A 54 13.86 -14.74 -10.66
CA GLU A 54 12.87 -15.84 -10.68
C GLU A 54 11.42 -15.33 -10.57
N MET A 55 11.21 -14.08 -10.16
CA MET A 55 9.88 -13.46 -10.11
C MET A 55 9.41 -13.06 -11.52
N LYS A 56 8.58 -13.91 -12.15
CA LYS A 56 8.06 -13.72 -13.52
C LYS A 56 6.67 -13.08 -13.54
N ALA A 57 6.46 -12.11 -14.44
CA ALA A 57 5.19 -11.40 -14.58
C ALA A 57 4.04 -12.34 -15.00
N GLU A 58 4.33 -13.35 -15.80
CA GLU A 58 3.37 -14.34 -16.28
C GLU A 58 2.82 -15.18 -15.13
N ASN A 59 3.68 -15.54 -14.17
CA ASN A 59 3.28 -16.25 -12.96
C ASN A 59 2.31 -15.39 -12.14
N ILE A 60 2.64 -14.11 -11.92
CA ILE A 60 1.78 -13.16 -11.20
C ILE A 60 0.42 -13.03 -11.89
N LYS A 61 0.40 -12.85 -13.22
CA LYS A 61 -0.82 -12.79 -14.02
C LYS A 61 -1.67 -14.06 -13.87
N SER A 62 -1.02 -15.23 -13.89
CA SER A 62 -1.70 -16.52 -13.73
C SER A 62 -2.32 -16.69 -12.34
N PHE A 63 -1.60 -16.31 -11.28
CA PHE A 63 -2.10 -16.37 -9.90
C PHE A 63 -3.27 -15.42 -9.70
N LEU A 64 -3.12 -14.16 -10.14
CA LEU A 64 -4.17 -13.15 -10.06
C LEU A 64 -5.45 -13.64 -10.75
N ARG A 65 -5.36 -14.09 -12.01
CA ARG A 65 -6.50 -14.65 -12.75
C ARG A 65 -7.13 -15.84 -12.03
N SER A 66 -6.35 -16.63 -11.29
CA SER A 66 -6.86 -17.79 -10.57
C SER A 66 -7.55 -17.45 -9.24
N PHE A 67 -7.17 -16.33 -8.61
CA PHE A 67 -7.73 -15.89 -7.32
C PHE A 67 -8.96 -15.01 -7.51
N THR A 68 -9.04 -14.26 -8.61
CA THR A 68 -10.16 -13.34 -8.89
C THR A 68 -11.31 -13.97 -9.67
N LYS A 69 -11.41 -15.30 -9.75
CA LYS A 69 -12.50 -15.97 -10.51
C LYS A 69 -13.85 -15.85 -9.83
N LEU A 70 -13.87 -15.84 -8.51
CA LEU A 70 -15.07 -15.83 -7.68
C LEU A 70 -14.87 -14.85 -6.52
N PRO A 71 -15.95 -14.21 -6.02
CA PRO A 71 -15.88 -13.39 -4.83
C PRO A 71 -15.46 -14.25 -3.63
N HIS A 72 -14.49 -13.77 -2.86
CA HIS A 72 -13.92 -14.45 -1.70
C HIS A 72 -13.98 -13.51 -0.48
N LEU A 73 -15.19 -13.08 -0.15
CA LEU A 73 -15.44 -12.21 1.00
C LEU A 73 -14.98 -12.90 2.30
N ALA A 74 -14.52 -12.12 3.28
CA ALA A 74 -14.11 -12.66 4.57
C ALA A 74 -15.23 -13.54 5.16
N GLY A 75 -14.89 -14.56 5.95
CA GLY A 75 -15.90 -15.44 6.57
C GLY A 75 -16.74 -16.32 5.62
N THR A 76 -16.59 -16.24 4.30
CA THR A 76 -17.32 -17.11 3.36
C THR A 76 -16.58 -18.40 3.03
N GLU A 77 -17.31 -19.40 2.52
CA GLU A 77 -16.75 -20.69 2.09
C GLU A 77 -15.70 -20.53 0.99
N GLN A 78 -15.93 -19.64 0.02
CA GLN A 78 -15.00 -19.40 -1.08
C GLN A 78 -13.65 -18.89 -0.56
N ASN A 79 -13.65 -18.04 0.46
CA ASN A 79 -12.43 -17.55 1.08
C ASN A 79 -11.68 -18.67 1.84
N LEU A 80 -12.41 -19.60 2.46
CA LEU A 80 -11.80 -20.79 3.07
C LEU A 80 -11.15 -21.71 2.04
N LEU A 81 -11.80 -21.93 0.88
CA LEU A 81 -11.23 -22.72 -0.22
C LEU A 81 -9.96 -22.06 -0.77
N LEU A 82 -9.96 -20.73 -0.92
CA LEU A 82 -8.79 -19.97 -1.32
C LEU A 82 -7.64 -20.12 -0.30
N ALA A 83 -7.93 -20.03 1.00
CA ALA A 83 -6.94 -20.22 2.05
C ALA A 83 -6.30 -21.63 2.01
N LYS A 84 -7.10 -22.69 1.81
CA LYS A 84 -6.61 -24.07 1.61
C LYS A 84 -5.75 -24.20 0.35
N LYS A 85 -6.13 -23.51 -0.73
CA LYS A 85 -5.33 -23.48 -1.97
C LYS A 85 -3.97 -22.82 -1.74
N ILE A 86 -3.92 -21.67 -1.06
CA ILE A 86 -2.65 -21.00 -0.74
C ILE A 86 -1.79 -21.87 0.18
N GLN A 87 -2.38 -22.50 1.19
CA GLN A 87 -1.68 -23.43 2.08
C GLN A 87 -1.01 -24.57 1.30
N SER A 88 -1.72 -25.20 0.36
CA SER A 88 -1.15 -26.28 -0.45
C SER A 88 -0.06 -25.78 -1.41
N GLN A 89 -0.23 -24.58 -1.99
CA GLN A 89 0.80 -23.95 -2.83
C GLN A 89 2.07 -23.66 -2.03
N TRP A 90 1.97 -23.11 -0.83
CA TRP A 90 3.12 -22.82 0.04
C TRP A 90 3.89 -24.09 0.41
N LYS A 91 3.20 -25.17 0.77
CA LYS A 91 3.84 -26.49 0.98
C LYS A 91 4.55 -26.97 -0.28
N LYS A 92 3.91 -26.83 -1.45
CA LYS A 92 4.50 -27.21 -2.75
C LYS A 92 5.74 -26.38 -3.11
N PHE A 93 5.80 -25.12 -2.70
CA PHE A 93 6.96 -24.26 -2.92
C PHE A 93 8.12 -24.56 -1.97
N GLY A 94 7.94 -25.47 -1.00
CA GLY A 94 8.99 -25.91 -0.09
C GLY A 94 9.08 -25.10 1.20
N LEU A 95 8.01 -24.44 1.64
CA LEU A 95 7.96 -23.87 2.99
C LEU A 95 7.87 -25.00 4.03
N ASP A 96 8.68 -24.91 5.08
CA ASP A 96 8.74 -25.92 6.15
C ASP A 96 7.40 -26.12 6.86
N SER A 97 6.62 -25.05 7.00
CA SER A 97 5.29 -25.13 7.59
C SER A 97 4.31 -24.13 6.97
N ALA A 98 3.06 -24.56 6.81
CA ALA A 98 1.93 -23.73 6.42
C ALA A 98 0.67 -24.24 7.13
N LYS A 99 0.16 -23.46 8.09
CA LYS A 99 -0.99 -23.82 8.94
C LYS A 99 -2.13 -22.82 8.72
N LEU A 100 -3.36 -23.32 8.74
CA LEU A 100 -4.55 -22.48 8.83
C LEU A 100 -4.78 -22.14 10.30
N VAL A 101 -4.92 -20.84 10.60
CA VAL A 101 -5.21 -20.33 11.95
C VAL A 101 -6.53 -19.59 11.86
N HIS A 102 -7.47 -19.94 12.73
CA HIS A 102 -8.83 -19.42 12.73
C HIS A 102 -9.08 -18.58 13.97
N TYR A 103 -9.89 -17.53 13.80
CA TYR A 103 -10.35 -16.65 14.86
C TYR A 103 -11.83 -16.36 14.65
N ASP A 104 -12.58 -16.36 15.75
CA ASP A 104 -13.96 -15.96 15.76
C ASP A 104 -14.01 -14.43 15.91
N VAL A 105 -14.25 -13.75 14.78
CA VAL A 105 -14.29 -12.29 14.70
C VAL A 105 -15.68 -11.82 14.30
N LEU A 106 -16.10 -10.68 14.84
CA LEU A 106 -17.36 -10.06 14.46
C LEU A 106 -17.23 -9.43 13.07
N LEU A 107 -18.03 -9.90 12.11
CA LEU A 107 -18.08 -9.40 10.74
C LEU A 107 -19.47 -8.81 10.46
N SER A 108 -19.55 -7.81 9.58
CA SER A 108 -20.81 -7.15 9.21
C SER A 108 -21.11 -7.37 7.73
N TYR A 109 -22.30 -7.92 7.42
CA TYR A 109 -22.80 -8.10 6.06
C TYR A 109 -24.11 -7.35 5.85
N PRO A 110 -24.42 -6.94 4.61
CA PRO A 110 -25.75 -6.42 4.29
C PRO A 110 -26.80 -7.51 4.52
N ASN A 111 -28.01 -7.11 4.86
CA ASN A 111 -29.13 -8.03 4.98
C ASN A 111 -29.62 -8.43 3.58
N GLU A 112 -29.72 -9.73 3.30
CA GLU A 112 -30.17 -10.27 2.01
C GLU A 112 -31.65 -9.97 1.75
N THR A 113 -32.48 -9.88 2.79
CA THR A 113 -33.92 -9.62 2.68
C THR A 113 -34.27 -8.13 2.65
N ASN A 114 -33.49 -7.30 3.36
CA ASN A 114 -33.71 -5.87 3.46
C ASN A 114 -32.50 -5.12 2.90
N ALA A 115 -32.54 -4.89 1.59
CA ALA A 115 -31.49 -4.16 0.89
C ALA A 115 -31.37 -2.73 1.44
N SER A 116 -30.13 -2.26 1.59
CA SER A 116 -29.88 -0.86 1.89
C SER A 116 -29.97 -0.05 0.60
N TYR A 117 -30.78 1.02 0.61
CA TYR A 117 -30.92 1.95 -0.50
C TYR A 117 -30.99 3.38 0.00
N ILE A 118 -30.78 4.32 -0.93
CA ILE A 118 -30.89 5.76 -0.67
C ILE A 118 -32.09 6.25 -1.46
N SER A 119 -32.99 6.97 -0.82
CA SER A 119 -34.15 7.59 -1.48
C SER A 119 -34.24 9.08 -1.13
N ILE A 120 -34.79 9.84 -2.07
CA ILE A 120 -35.17 11.23 -1.86
C ILE A 120 -36.63 11.21 -1.43
N MET A 121 -36.93 11.85 -0.31
CA MET A 121 -38.31 11.99 0.18
C MET A 121 -38.77 13.42 -0.05
N ASP A 122 -40.06 13.59 -0.30
CA ASP A 122 -40.71 14.89 -0.20
C ASP A 122 -40.94 15.29 1.28
N GLU A 123 -41.53 16.46 1.49
CA GLU A 123 -41.90 16.98 2.81
C GLU A 123 -42.96 16.13 3.54
N HIS A 124 -43.68 15.27 2.82
CA HIS A 124 -44.70 14.36 3.34
C HIS A 124 -44.16 12.95 3.63
N GLY A 125 -42.87 12.71 3.42
CA GLY A 125 -42.22 11.42 3.65
C GLY A 125 -42.51 10.37 2.58
N ILE A 126 -42.97 10.79 1.40
CA ILE A 126 -43.23 9.92 0.25
C ILE A 126 -41.95 9.84 -0.60
N GLU A 127 -41.58 8.61 -0.99
CA GLU A 127 -40.44 8.38 -1.87
C GLU A 127 -40.69 8.97 -3.26
N VAL A 128 -39.88 9.96 -3.63
CA VAL A 128 -39.92 10.57 -4.95
C VAL A 128 -39.06 9.72 -5.88
N MET A 129 -39.69 8.75 -6.54
CA MET A 129 -39.01 7.87 -7.50
C MET A 129 -38.67 8.62 -8.78
N TRP A 130 -37.39 9.01 -8.95
CA TRP A 130 -36.88 9.47 -10.24
C TRP A 130 -36.71 8.27 -11.17
N ASN A 131 -37.66 8.07 -12.09
CA ASN A 131 -37.52 7.11 -13.19
C ASN A 131 -36.32 7.51 -14.08
N CYS A 132 -35.13 7.01 -13.74
CA CYS A 132 -33.86 7.33 -14.40
C CYS A 132 -33.69 6.69 -15.79
N TRP A 133 -34.79 6.31 -16.46
CA TRP A 133 -34.78 5.79 -17.84
C TRP A 133 -35.03 6.87 -18.89
N TYR A 134 -35.67 7.99 -18.56
CA TYR A 134 -35.94 9.06 -19.54
C TYR A 134 -34.86 10.13 -19.63
N PHE A 135 -33.86 10.14 -18.73
CA PHE A 135 -32.89 11.24 -18.63
C PHE A 135 -31.52 10.98 -19.28
N LEU A 136 -31.25 9.75 -19.77
CA LEU A 136 -29.96 9.44 -20.41
C LEU A 136 -29.86 9.98 -21.85
N TYR A 137 -30.97 10.43 -22.46
CA TYR A 137 -30.98 10.84 -23.87
C TYR A 137 -30.83 12.34 -24.13
N LEU A 138 -30.78 13.22 -23.11
CA LEU A 138 -30.82 14.66 -23.38
C LEU A 138 -29.80 15.57 -22.69
N LEU A 139 -28.89 15.09 -21.84
CA LEU A 139 -27.90 15.98 -21.21
C LEU A 139 -26.55 15.29 -20.94
N THR A 140 -25.66 15.31 -21.93
CA THR A 140 -24.25 15.62 -21.62
C THR A 140 -24.21 17.14 -21.34
N PRO A 141 -23.72 17.59 -20.17
CA PRO A 141 -22.37 17.31 -19.71
C PRO A 141 -22.30 16.72 -18.29
N VAL A 142 -21.16 16.11 -18.00
CA VAL A 142 -20.75 15.64 -16.67
C VAL A 142 -20.78 16.82 -15.69
N VAL A 143 -21.87 16.93 -14.91
CA VAL A 143 -21.89 17.75 -13.70
C VAL A 143 -21.24 16.92 -12.61
N TYR A 144 -19.99 17.25 -12.27
CA TYR A 144 -19.37 16.75 -11.05
C TYR A 144 -20.15 17.29 -9.86
N VAL A 145 -20.92 16.43 -9.21
CA VAL A 145 -21.52 16.73 -7.91
C VAL A 145 -20.38 16.64 -6.88
N ASN A 146 -19.98 17.78 -6.32
CA ASN A 146 -19.04 17.82 -5.23
C ASN A 146 -19.80 17.56 -3.92
N TRP A 147 -19.37 16.57 -3.14
CA TRP A 147 -20.05 16.14 -1.93
C TRP A 147 -19.33 16.71 -0.71
N ASP A 148 -19.88 17.76 -0.10
CA ASP A 148 -19.45 18.18 1.24
C ASP A 148 -20.34 17.51 2.30
N VAL A 149 -19.72 16.64 3.11
CA VAL A 149 -20.38 15.92 4.21
C VAL A 149 -20.32 16.79 5.47
N GLY A 150 -21.40 17.50 5.76
CA GLY A 150 -21.59 18.20 7.04
C GLY A 150 -22.35 17.34 8.05
N SER A 151 -21.73 17.00 9.19
CA SER A 151 -22.38 16.29 10.31
C SER A 151 -23.00 17.30 11.28
N SER A 152 -24.32 17.28 11.47
CA SER A 152 -24.98 18.03 12.54
C SER A 152 -24.85 17.30 13.89
N LYS A 153 -24.63 18.05 14.98
CA LYS A 153 -24.29 17.53 16.31
C LYS A 153 -25.43 16.79 17.04
N ASN A 154 -26.64 16.78 16.48
CA ASN A 154 -27.80 16.10 17.05
C ASN A 154 -28.42 15.16 15.99
N GLY A 155 -27.84 13.97 15.84
CA GLY A 155 -28.49 12.77 15.27
C GLY A 155 -28.89 12.81 13.79
N ASN A 156 -28.15 12.07 12.97
CA ASN A 156 -28.54 11.38 11.72
C ASN A 156 -29.02 12.20 10.49
N TRP A 157 -28.67 13.47 10.36
CA TRP A 157 -28.98 14.24 9.13
C TRP A 157 -27.70 14.71 8.44
N LEU A 158 -27.62 14.47 7.12
CA LEU A 158 -26.63 15.08 6.24
C LEU A 158 -27.37 16.05 5.31
N THR A 159 -27.11 17.35 5.46
CA THR A 159 -27.66 18.38 4.57
C THR A 159 -26.71 18.57 3.39
N VAL A 160 -27.19 18.32 2.16
CA VAL A 160 -26.44 18.59 0.93
C VAL A 160 -26.92 19.92 0.35
N GLN A 161 -26.02 20.89 0.24
CA GLN A 161 -26.29 22.18 -0.41
C GLN A 161 -25.90 22.08 -1.89
N TRP A 162 -26.85 22.33 -2.79
CA TRP A 162 -26.66 22.20 -4.24
C TRP A 162 -26.39 23.55 -4.90
N ASP A 163 -25.49 23.59 -5.88
CA ASP A 163 -25.24 24.77 -6.70
C ASP A 163 -26.39 25.01 -7.70
N SER A 164 -26.74 26.28 -7.90
CA SER A 164 -27.95 26.78 -8.55
C SER A 164 -28.17 26.37 -10.02
N LEU A 165 -27.19 25.75 -10.67
CA LEU A 165 -27.24 25.35 -12.08
C LEU A 165 -28.10 24.09 -12.35
N PHE A 166 -28.38 23.26 -11.35
CA PHE A 166 -29.23 22.08 -11.52
C PHE A 166 -30.74 22.43 -11.59
N PHE A 167 -31.15 23.55 -10.98
CA PHE A 167 -32.57 23.92 -10.85
C PHE A 167 -33.21 24.49 -12.13
N ARG A 168 -32.42 24.90 -13.13
CA ARG A 168 -32.97 25.59 -14.32
C ARG A 168 -33.81 24.72 -15.26
N LYS A 169 -33.96 23.42 -14.96
CA LYS A 169 -34.85 22.51 -15.71
C LYS A 169 -35.98 21.93 -14.87
N VAL A 170 -36.09 22.39 -13.62
CA VAL A 170 -37.15 22.04 -12.65
C VAL A 170 -38.05 23.27 -12.41
N ASP A 171 -38.24 24.14 -13.40
CA ASP A 171 -39.10 25.34 -13.29
C ASP A 171 -40.61 25.01 -13.35
N LYS A 172 -41.04 23.89 -12.77
CA LYS A 172 -42.48 23.59 -12.63
C LYS A 172 -42.90 22.87 -11.36
N LEU A 173 -41.98 22.68 -10.42
CA LEU A 173 -42.34 22.28 -9.06
C LEU A 173 -41.70 23.30 -8.14
N GLU A 174 -42.55 23.97 -7.35
CA GLU A 174 -42.17 24.97 -6.36
C GLU A 174 -40.96 24.50 -5.56
N THR A 175 -40.14 25.48 -5.16
CA THR A 175 -38.95 25.37 -4.31
C THR A 175 -39.22 24.57 -3.03
N ASN A 176 -39.23 23.24 -3.15
CA ASN A 176 -39.42 22.33 -2.04
C ASN A 176 -38.06 21.77 -1.65
N TYR A 177 -37.72 21.96 -0.38
CA TYR A 177 -36.50 21.48 0.25
C TYR A 177 -36.51 19.94 0.23
N PHE A 178 -35.79 19.35 -0.74
CA PHE A 178 -35.65 17.89 -0.80
C PHE A 178 -34.68 17.40 0.28
N SER A 179 -35.12 16.45 1.08
CA SER A 179 -34.30 15.79 2.11
C SER A 179 -33.88 14.40 1.62
N VAL A 180 -32.59 14.09 1.72
CA VAL A 180 -32.03 12.78 1.33
C VAL A 180 -31.98 11.89 2.56
N TYR A 181 -32.61 10.72 2.49
CA TYR A 181 -32.65 9.77 3.60
C TYR A 181 -31.77 8.55 3.26
N CYS A 182 -30.90 8.18 4.19
CA CYS A 182 -30.09 6.96 4.10
C CYS A 182 -30.67 5.92 5.06
N VAL A 183 -31.33 4.89 4.51
CA VAL A 183 -31.91 3.81 5.31
C VAL A 183 -30.89 2.68 5.43
N ARG A 184 -30.28 2.57 6.62
CA ARG A 184 -29.30 1.52 6.93
C ARG A 184 -29.97 0.38 7.67
N HIS A 185 -30.22 -0.73 6.97
CA HIS A 185 -30.65 -1.98 7.59
C HIS A 185 -29.41 -2.82 7.95
N SER A 186 -29.02 -2.80 9.23
CA SER A 186 -27.99 -3.72 9.74
C SER A 186 -28.61 -5.09 9.96
N ALA A 187 -28.02 -6.15 9.40
CA ALA A 187 -28.27 -7.50 9.89
C ALA A 187 -27.75 -7.58 11.33
N LYS A 188 -28.60 -7.99 12.28
CA LYS A 188 -28.13 -8.45 13.59
C LYS A 188 -27.57 -9.86 13.37
N SER A 189 -26.30 -10.05 13.73
CA SER A 189 -25.70 -11.39 13.85
C SER A 189 -26.27 -12.11 15.07
#